data_AF-A0AAV0XJY1-F1
#
_entry.id   AF-A0AAV0XJY1-F1
#
_cell.length_a   1.000
_cell.length_b   1.000
_cell.length_c   1.000
_cell.angle_alpha   90.00
_cell.angle_beta   90.00
_cell.angle_gamma   90.00
#
_symmetry.space_group_name_H-M   'P 1'
#
loop_
_entity.id
_entity.type
_entity.pdbx_description
1 polymer ?
#
loop_
_entity_poly.entity_id
_entity_poly.type
_entity_poly.pdbx_seq_one_letter_code
_entity_poly.pdbx_strand_id
1 'polypeptide(L)'
;MSTDTEKNCIVRTTNGAESFHKMYNGQFHSAHPPTHVVISVLMEIQAETMTKSNSIARNVHSKMGSSDLKPICNLIEHFNNYKTHKNIIKYLTSIGFMYQGKKLY
;
A
#
# COMPACT_ATOMS: atom_id res chain seq x y z
N MET A 1 3.03 -46.24 10.21
CA MET A 1 2.21 -45.04 10.44
C MET A 1 3.12 -43.84 10.23
N SER A 2 3.24 -43.35 8.99
CA SER A 2 4.09 -42.19 8.66
C SER A 2 3.30 -40.92 8.94
N THR A 3 3.87 -40.01 9.72
CA THR A 3 3.33 -38.68 9.97
C THR A 3 3.89 -37.73 8.91
N ASP A 4 3.16 -37.52 7.83
CA ASP A 4 3.45 -36.42 6.91
C ASP A 4 3.02 -35.11 7.56
N THR A 5 3.99 -34.39 8.11
CA THR A 5 3.80 -33.00 8.52
C THR A 5 3.82 -32.15 7.26
N GLU A 6 2.64 -31.78 6.79
CA GLU A 6 2.46 -30.85 5.68
C GLU A 6 3.10 -29.50 6.03
N LYS A 7 4.33 -29.28 5.58
CA LYS A 7 4.93 -27.95 5.53
C LYS A 7 4.11 -27.14 4.53
N ASN A 8 3.21 -26.32 5.03
CA ASN A 8 2.61 -25.22 4.28
C ASN A 8 3.73 -24.23 3.90
N CYS A 9 4.46 -24.54 2.82
CA CYS A 9 5.39 -23.62 2.20
C CYS A 9 4.55 -22.62 1.43
N ILE A 10 4.16 -21.54 2.11
CA ILE A 10 3.74 -20.32 1.45
C ILE A 10 4.91 -19.91 0.57
N VAL A 11 4.86 -20.26 -0.72
CA VAL A 11 5.83 -19.81 -1.72
C VAL A 11 5.68 -18.30 -1.77
N ARG A 12 6.58 -17.60 -1.05
CA ARG A 12 6.59 -16.15 -1.01
C ARG A 12 6.96 -15.68 -2.42
N THR A 13 5.98 -15.16 -3.16
CA THR A 13 6.19 -14.68 -4.53
C THR A 13 7.21 -13.55 -4.51
N THR A 14 8.42 -13.77 -5.04
CA THR A 14 9.48 -12.77 -5.14
C THR A 14 9.33 -11.87 -6.37
N ASN A 15 8.32 -12.13 -7.21
CA ASN A 15 8.06 -11.45 -8.48
C ASN A 15 8.16 -9.92 -8.40
N GLY A 16 7.66 -9.30 -7.32
CA GLY A 16 7.73 -7.85 -7.13
C GLY A 16 9.15 -7.34 -6.86
N ALA A 17 9.84 -7.93 -5.87
CA ALA A 17 11.21 -7.54 -5.53
C ALA A 17 12.18 -7.85 -6.70
N GLU A 18 12.04 -9.01 -7.33
CA GLU A 18 12.84 -9.38 -8.51
C GLU A 18 12.58 -8.47 -9.70
N SER A 19 11.32 -8.10 -9.96
CA SER A 19 10.98 -7.16 -11.04
C SER A 19 11.59 -5.77 -10.79
N PHE A 20 11.52 -5.28 -9.54
CA PHE A 20 12.18 -4.04 -9.15
C PHE A 20 13.69 -4.10 -9.36
N HIS A 21 14.36 -5.15 -8.83
CA HIS A 21 15.81 -5.31 -8.99
C HIS A 21 16.22 -5.47 -10.44
N LYS A 22 15.45 -6.20 -11.25
CA LYS A 22 15.70 -6.35 -12.70
C LYS A 22 15.61 -5.02 -13.44
N MET A 23 14.57 -4.22 -13.15
CA MET A 23 14.38 -2.90 -13.75
C MET A 23 15.50 -1.94 -13.31
N TYR A 24 15.78 -1.89 -12.00
CA TYR A 24 16.84 -1.06 -11.43
C TYR A 24 18.20 -1.40 -12.04
N ASN A 25 18.58 -2.68 -12.07
CA ASN A 25 19.87 -3.11 -12.64
C ASN A 25 19.96 -2.78 -14.13
N GLY A 26 18.86 -2.92 -14.89
CA GLY A 26 18.80 -2.52 -16.29
C GLY A 26 19.04 -1.03 -16.51
N GLN A 27 18.56 -0.17 -15.60
CA GLN A 27 18.80 1.28 -15.65
C GLN A 27 20.17 1.68 -15.09
N PHE A 28 20.64 0.99 -14.05
CA PHE A 28 21.89 1.27 -13.35
C PHE A 28 23.13 0.97 -14.20
N HIS A 29 23.04 -0.03 -15.09
CA HIS A 29 24.11 -0.36 -16.05
C HIS A 29 23.95 0.32 -17.41
N SER A 30 23.01 1.26 -17.56
CA SER A 30 22.92 2.08 -18.77
C SER A 30 24.11 3.05 -18.87
N ALA A 31 24.39 3.59 -20.05
CA ALA A 31 25.48 4.54 -20.25
C ALA A 31 25.37 5.81 -19.38
N HIS A 32 24.14 6.17 -18.97
CA HIS A 32 23.83 7.32 -18.12
C HIS A 32 22.79 6.93 -17.06
N PRO A 33 23.20 6.22 -16.00
CA PRO A 33 22.27 5.79 -14.98
C PRO A 33 21.67 6.99 -14.25
N PRO A 34 20.37 6.99 -13.93
CA PRO A 34 19.70 8.10 -13.24
C PRO A 34 20.02 8.08 -11.73
N THR A 35 21.31 8.13 -11.37
CA THR A 35 21.79 8.00 -9.99
C THR A 35 21.20 9.04 -9.04
N HIS A 36 20.97 10.27 -9.53
CA HIS A 36 20.29 11.31 -8.77
C HIS A 36 18.87 10.90 -8.34
N VAL A 37 18.09 10.26 -9.25
CA VAL A 37 16.74 9.76 -8.94
C VAL A 37 16.80 8.70 -7.86
N VAL A 38 17.75 7.76 -7.98
CA VAL A 38 17.94 6.69 -7.00
C VAL A 38 18.29 7.27 -5.63
N ILE A 39 19.23 8.22 -5.57
CA ILE A 39 19.62 8.89 -4.33
C ILE A 39 18.43 9.63 -3.72
N SER A 40 17.66 10.39 -4.51
CA SER A 40 16.46 11.08 -4.03
C SER A 40 15.43 10.12 -3.44
N VAL A 41 15.16 9.00 -4.10
CA VAL A 41 14.25 7.96 -3.59
C VAL A 41 14.78 7.35 -2.29
N LEU A 42 16.06 7.02 -2.21
CA LEU A 42 16.66 6.48 -0.99
C LEU A 42 16.58 7.48 0.17
N MET A 43 16.83 8.77 -0.08
CA MET A 43 16.70 9.82 0.92
C MET A 43 15.25 9.96 1.40
N GLU A 44 14.27 9.90 0.50
CA GLU A 44 12.85 9.95 0.85
C GLU A 44 12.45 8.77 1.73
N ILE A 45 12.84 7.55 1.36
CA ILE A 45 12.59 6.33 2.14
C ILE A 45 13.21 6.44 3.54
N GLN A 46 14.46 6.94 3.63
CA GLN A 46 15.14 7.12 4.91
C GLN A 46 14.42 8.16 5.78
N ALA A 47 14.03 9.30 5.21
CA ALA A 47 13.33 10.35 5.93
C ALA A 47 11.97 9.87 6.46
N GLU A 48 11.19 9.18 5.63
CA GLU A 48 9.89 8.61 6.00
C GLU A 48 10.05 7.55 7.10
N THR A 49 11.01 6.64 6.95
CA THR A 49 11.29 5.56 7.92
C THR A 49 11.69 6.14 9.27
N MET A 50 12.62 7.10 9.29
CA MET A 50 13.03 7.77 10.52
C MET A 50 11.88 8.53 11.17
N THR A 51 11.05 9.20 10.38
CA THR A 51 9.87 9.93 10.88
C THR A 51 8.88 8.99 11.55
N LYS A 52 8.55 7.87 10.90
CA LYS A 52 7.66 6.83 11.46
C LYS A 52 8.25 6.19 12.71
N SER A 53 9.53 5.80 12.69
CA SER A 53 10.22 5.20 13.82
C SER A 53 10.23 6.15 15.04
N ASN A 54 10.56 7.42 14.83
CA ASN A 54 10.56 8.43 15.88
C ASN A 54 9.15 8.72 16.43
N SER A 55 8.13 8.74 15.57
CA SER A 55 6.73 8.90 15.97
C SER A 55 6.28 7.76 16.89
N ILE A 56 6.62 6.52 16.55
CA ILE A 56 6.35 5.33 17.38
C ILE A 56 7.10 5.42 18.71
N ALA A 57 8.42 5.68 18.67
CA ALA A 57 9.26 5.75 19.86
C ALA A 57 8.81 6.83 20.85
N ARG A 58 8.26 7.94 20.35
CA ARG A 58 7.74 9.05 21.17
C ARG A 58 6.26 8.92 21.52
N ASN A 59 5.58 7.87 21.06
CA ASN A 59 4.12 7.72 21.16
C ASN A 59 3.35 8.96 20.65
N VAL A 60 3.92 9.63 19.63
CA VAL A 60 3.32 10.81 19.01
C VAL A 60 2.57 10.33 17.77
N HIS A 61 1.25 10.19 17.89
CA HIS A 61 0.39 9.88 16.76
C HIS A 61 -0.22 11.17 16.22
N SER A 62 0.18 11.56 15.01
CA SER A 62 -0.57 12.58 14.28
C SER A 62 -1.96 12.02 13.97
N LYS A 63 -3.01 12.80 14.30
CA LYS A 63 -4.35 12.47 13.83
C LYS A 63 -4.34 12.55 12.31
N MET A 64 -4.85 11.51 11.66
CA MET A 64 -5.04 11.51 10.22
C MET A 64 -5.82 12.77 9.80
N GLY A 65 -5.39 13.40 8.71
CA GLY A 65 -6.05 14.58 8.17
C GLY A 65 -7.53 14.29 7.91
N SER A 66 -8.40 15.27 8.15
CA SER A 66 -9.85 15.09 7.98
C SER A 66 -10.25 14.70 6.55
N SER A 67 -9.47 15.15 5.55
CA SER A 67 -9.61 14.78 4.15
C SER A 67 -9.41 13.29 3.89
N ASP A 68 -8.49 12.66 4.62
CA ASP A 68 -8.12 11.26 4.43
C ASP A 68 -8.98 10.35 5.32
N LEU A 69 -9.32 10.83 6.51
CA LEU A 69 -10.16 10.11 7.46
C LEU A 69 -11.60 9.93 6.93
N LYS A 70 -12.15 10.94 6.27
CA LYS A 70 -13.56 10.96 5.84
C LYS A 70 -13.91 9.85 4.83
N PRO A 71 -13.13 9.63 3.75
CA PRO A 71 -13.34 8.48 2.86
C PRO A 71 -13.28 7.13 3.58
N ILE A 72 -12.34 6.97 4.53
CA ILE A 72 -12.17 5.73 5.30
C ILE A 72 -13.39 5.47 6.19
N CYS A 73 -13.84 6.48 6.94
CA CYS A 73 -15.03 6.38 7.77
C CYS A 73 -16.28 6.03 6.95
N ASN A 74 -16.47 6.72 5.81
CA ASN A 74 -17.58 6.45 4.90
C ASN A 74 -17.55 5.01 4.37
N LEU A 75 -16.37 4.51 3.98
CA LEU A 75 -16.22 3.12 3.50
C LEU A 75 -16.59 2.11 4.58
N ILE A 76 -16.15 2.33 5.82
CA ILE A 76 -16.48 1.49 6.97
C ILE A 76 -18.00 1.48 7.21
N GLU A 77 -18.65 2.63 7.14
CA GLU A 77 -20.10 2.75 7.29
C GLU A 77 -20.85 1.96 6.21
N HIS A 78 -20.49 2.14 4.93
CA HIS A 78 -21.08 1.39 3.83
C HIS A 78 -20.88 -0.12 3.97
N PHE A 79 -19.70 -0.55 4.42
CA PHE A 79 -19.40 -1.96 4.64
C PHE A 79 -20.21 -2.56 5.79
N ASN A 80 -20.38 -1.82 6.89
CA ASN A 80 -21.23 -2.25 8.00
C ASN A 80 -22.70 -2.34 7.59
N ASN A 81 -23.19 -1.37 6.81
CA ASN A 81 -24.54 -1.42 6.24
C ASN A 81 -24.72 -2.64 5.31
N TYR A 82 -23.70 -2.98 4.51
CA TYR A 82 -23.69 -4.21 3.71
C TYR A 82 -23.70 -5.47 4.58
N LYS A 83 -22.91 -5.53 5.66
CA LYS A 83 -22.91 -6.70 6.57
C LYS A 83 -24.30 -7.00 7.12
N THR A 84 -25.07 -5.97 7.46
CA THR A 84 -26.43 -6.10 8.00
C THR A 84 -27.44 -6.49 6.91
N HIS A 85 -27.47 -5.77 5.80
CA HIS A 85 -28.54 -5.91 4.80
C HIS A 85 -28.21 -6.89 3.67
N LYS A 86 -26.93 -7.29 3.53
CA LYS A 86 -26.38 -8.18 2.50
C LYS A 86 -26.70 -7.80 1.05
N ASN A 87 -27.08 -6.54 0.80
CA ASN A 87 -27.37 -6.04 -0.54
C ASN A 87 -26.08 -5.55 -1.22
N ILE A 88 -25.49 -6.44 -2.03
CA ILE A 88 -24.22 -6.18 -2.70
C ILE A 88 -24.32 -5.08 -3.77
N ILE A 89 -25.42 -5.02 -4.52
CA ILE A 89 -25.60 -4.02 -5.60
C ILE A 89 -25.66 -2.60 -5.01
N LYS A 90 -26.42 -2.42 -3.93
CA LYS A 90 -26.50 -1.13 -3.22
C LYS A 90 -25.14 -0.71 -2.66
N TYR A 91 -24.39 -1.65 -2.09
CA TYR A 91 -23.04 -1.41 -1.57
C TYR A 91 -22.08 -0.96 -2.68
N LEU A 92 -21.97 -1.74 -3.75
CA LEU A 92 -21.08 -1.45 -4.88
C LEU A 92 -21.40 -0.11 -5.54
N THR A 93 -22.70 0.18 -5.73
CA THR A 93 -23.14 1.46 -6.28
C THR A 93 -22.73 2.62 -5.37
N SER A 94 -22.89 2.49 -4.05
CA SER A 94 -22.54 3.57 -3.11
C SER A 94 -21.03 3.85 -3.02
N ILE A 95 -20.18 2.82 -3.05
CA ILE A 95 -18.73 3.00 -2.93
C ILE A 95 -18.09 3.41 -4.27
N GLY A 96 -18.67 3.01 -5.40
CA GLY A 96 -18.10 3.28 -6.72
C GLY A 96 -17.99 4.77 -7.04
N PHE A 97 -18.92 5.59 -6.55
CA PHE A 97 -18.85 7.05 -6.71
C PHE A 97 -17.77 7.72 -5.83
N MET A 98 -17.33 7.09 -4.75
CA MET A 98 -16.37 7.70 -3.82
C MET A 98 -14.93 7.71 -4.34
N TYR A 99 -14.59 6.78 -5.23
CA TYR A 99 -13.23 6.58 -5.73
C TYR A 99 -13.11 6.82 -7.24
N GLN A 100 -13.99 7.66 -7.80
CA GLN A 100 -13.87 8.05 -9.20
C GLN A 100 -12.55 8.80 -9.42
N GLY A 101 -11.79 8.35 -10.42
CA GLY A 101 -10.56 9.03 -10.82
C GLY A 101 -10.85 10.49 -11.16
N LYS A 102 -10.01 11.41 -10.67
CA LYS A 102 -10.10 12.80 -11.10
C LYS A 102 -9.91 12.86 -12.61
N LYS A 103 -10.85 13.50 -13.30
CA LYS A 103 -10.70 13.81 -14.72
C LYS A 103 -9.53 14.79 -14.84
N LEU A 104 -8.43 14.33 -15.41
CA LEU A 104 -7.32 15.19 -15.80
C LEU A 104 -7.82 15.95 -17.02
N TYR A 105 -8.19 17.21 -16.82
CA TYR A 105 -8.51 18.16 -17.88
C TYR A 105 -7.23 18.58 -18.60
#